data_AF-A0A179T5Z2-F1
#
_entry.id   AF-A0A179T5Z2-F1
#
_cell.length_a   1.000
_cell.length_b   1.000
_cell.length_c   1.000
_cell.angle_alpha   90.00
_cell.angle_beta   90.00
_cell.angle_gamma   90.00
#
_symmetry.space_group_name_H-M   'P 1'
#
loop_
_entity.id
_entity.type
_entity.pdbx_description
1 polymer ?
#
loop_
_entity_poly.entity_id
_entity_poly.type
_entity_poly.pdbx_seq_one_letter_code
_entity_poly.pdbx_strand_id
1 'polypeptide(L)' 'MLKESLLNSFRSDVKNSSADSFPMYVNSFTNLWDYEFGSLDDLPHDVDGLVADSAIEYGLME' A
#
# COMPACT_ATOMS: atom_id res chain seq x y z
N MET A 1 -6.79 1.67 16.30
CA MET A 1 -6.03 0.48 16.76
C MET A 1 -5.56 -0.42 15.61
N LEU A 2 -6.38 -1.29 14.99
CA LEU A 2 -5.88 -2.16 13.90
C LEU A 2 -5.52 -1.38 12.62
N LYS A 3 -6.44 -0.51 12.16
CA LYS A 3 -6.26 0.31 10.95
C LYS A 3 -4.99 1.17 11.00
N GLU A 4 -4.80 1.91 12.09
CA GLU A 4 -3.59 2.73 12.30
C GLU A 4 -2.32 1.89 12.43
N SER A 5 -2.39 0.73 13.09
CA SER A 5 -1.23 -0.17 13.17
C SER A 5 -0.83 -0.66 11.79
N LEU A 6 -1.78 -1.04 10.94
CA LEU A 6 -1.51 -1.51 9.58
C LEU A 6 -0.91 -0.39 8.72
N LEU A 7 -1.46 0.82 8.80
CA LEU A 7 -0.91 2.00 8.12
C LEU A 7 0.52 2.31 8.57
N ASN A 8 0.79 2.25 9.87
CA ASN A 8 2.12 2.54 10.40
C ASN A 8 3.14 1.48 10.02
N SER A 9 2.77 0.19 10.06
CA SER A 9 3.63 -0.90 9.58
C SER A 9 3.94 -0.72 8.09
N PHE A 10 2.90 -0.50 7.27
CA PHE A 10 3.08 -0.28 5.83
C PHE A 10 4.02 0.90 5.53
N ARG A 11 3.79 2.06 6.15
CA ARG A 11 4.67 3.23 5.98
C ARG A 11 6.12 2.92 6.36
N SER A 12 6.32 2.14 7.42
CA SER A 12 7.66 1.72 7.83
C SER A 12 8.30 0.78 6.81
N ASP A 13 7.56 -0.22 6.32
CA ASP A 13 8.04 -1.19 5.34
C ASP A 13 8.45 -0.50 4.05
N VAL A 14 7.57 0.36 3.53
CA VAL A 14 7.81 1.12 2.29
C VAL A 14 9.00 2.07 2.43
N LYS A 15 9.10 2.79 3.54
CA LYS A 15 10.23 3.71 3.80
C LYS A 15 11.58 3.00 3.82
N ASN A 16 11.61 1.73 4.24
CA ASN A 16 12.83 0.93 4.31
C ASN A 16 13.01 -0.02 3.12
N SER A 17 12.09 0.00 2.15
CA SER A 17 12.14 -0.84 0.97
C SER A 17 13.11 -0.31 -0.09
N SER A 18 13.67 -1.23 -0.87
CA SER A 18 14.33 -0.91 -2.14
C SER A 18 13.29 -0.82 -3.26
N ALA A 19 13.67 -0.27 -4.42
CA ALA A 19 12.81 -0.27 -5.61
C ALA A 19 12.30 -1.68 -5.97
N ASP A 20 13.15 -2.71 -5.83
CA ASP A 20 12.77 -4.10 -6.14
C ASP A 20 11.77 -4.70 -5.13
N SER A 21 11.78 -4.23 -3.87
CA SER A 21 10.92 -4.77 -2.80
C SER A 21 9.68 -3.91 -2.51
N PHE A 22 9.69 -2.65 -2.95
CA PHE A 22 8.58 -1.72 -2.79
C PHE A 22 7.24 -2.30 -3.28
N PRO A 23 7.14 -2.88 -4.50
CA PRO A 23 5.85 -3.40 -4.97
C PRO A 23 5.34 -4.60 -4.18
N MET A 24 6.24 -5.41 -3.62
CA MET A 24 5.87 -6.53 -2.77
C MET A 24 5.16 -6.03 -1.50
N TYR A 25 5.66 -4.98 -0.87
CA TYR A 25 5.02 -4.38 0.31
C TYR A 25 3.69 -3.72 -0.02
N VAL A 26 3.60 -3.03 -1.15
CA VAL A 26 2.33 -2.43 -1.63
C VAL A 26 1.28 -3.51 -1.87
N ASN A 27 1.62 -4.56 -2.63
CA ASN A 27 0.69 -5.65 -2.91
C ASN A 27 0.28 -6.41 -1.63
N SER A 28 1.21 -6.66 -0.71
CA SER A 28 0.88 -7.29 0.57
C SER A 28 -0.08 -6.43 1.39
N PHE A 29 0.14 -5.11 1.40
CA PHE A 29 -0.72 -4.17 2.11
C PHE A 29 -2.11 -4.07 1.49
N THR A 30 -2.22 -3.90 0.16
CA THR A 30 -3.53 -3.76 -0.50
C THR A 30 -4.39 -5.00 -0.34
N ASN A 31 -3.82 -6.20 -0.47
CA ASN A 31 -4.54 -7.46 -0.25
C ASN A 31 -5.04 -7.58 1.20
N LEU A 32 -4.20 -7.24 2.19
CA LEU A 32 -4.59 -7.31 3.58
C LEU A 32 -5.62 -6.23 3.93
N TRP A 33 -5.47 -5.01 3.41
CA TRP A 33 -6.41 -3.92 3.61
C TRP A 33 -7.79 -4.24 3.04
N ASP A 34 -7.85 -4.71 1.79
CA ASP A 34 -9.10 -5.08 1.15
C ASP A 34 -9.78 -6.26 1.87
N TYR A 35 -9.00 -7.23 2.35
CA TYR A 35 -9.54 -8.33 3.16
C TYR A 35 -10.17 -7.85 4.48
N GLU A 36 -9.50 -6.93 5.20
CA GLU A 36 -9.95 -6.46 6.52
C GLU A 36 -11.04 -5.37 6.44
N PHE A 37 -11.04 -4.54 5.39
CA PHE A 37 -11.88 -3.34 5.30
C PHE A 37 -12.78 -3.27 4.06
N GLY A 38 -12.59 -4.14 3.07
CA GLY A 38 -13.47 -4.34 1.91
C GLY A 38 -13.38 -3.30 0.79
N SER A 39 -12.51 -2.29 0.91
CA SER A 39 -12.20 -1.33 -0.16
C SER A 39 -10.92 -0.54 0.13
N LEU A 40 -10.26 -0.06 -0.93
CA LEU A 40 -9.14 0.88 -0.89
C LEU A 40 -9.59 2.37 -0.87
N ASP A 41 -10.88 2.66 -1.03
CA ASP A 41 -11.39 4.04 -1.13
C ASP A 41 -11.15 4.89 0.13
N ASP A 42 -11.00 4.21 1.29
CA ASP A 42 -10.78 4.83 2.60
C ASP A 42 -9.29 4.99 2.96
N LEU A 43 -8.39 4.85 1.98
CA LEU A 43 -6.96 5.02 2.23
C LEU A 43 -6.62 6.49 2.50
N PRO A 44 -5.73 6.76 3.48
CA PRO A 44 -5.14 8.08 3.61
C PRO A 44 -4.39 8.48 2.33
N HIS A 45 -4.45 9.76 1.97
CA HIS A 45 -3.85 10.28 0.73
C HIS A 45 -2.36 9.91 0.54
N ASP A 46 -1.58 9.86 1.62
CA ASP A 46 -0.17 9.46 1.53
C ASP A 46 0.02 7.99 1.15
N VAL A 47 -0.88 7.13 1.60
CA VAL A 47 -0.86 5.69 1.29
C VAL A 47 -1.46 5.41 -0.08
N ASP A 48 -2.54 6.12 -0.43
CA ASP A 48 -3.15 6.04 -1.76
C ASP A 48 -2.14 6.37 -2.87
N GLY A 49 -1.34 7.43 -2.68
CA GLY A 49 -0.25 7.77 -3.61
C GLY A 49 0.78 6.66 -3.77
N LEU A 50 1.18 5.98 -2.69
CA LEU A 50 2.13 4.86 -2.76
C LEU A 50 1.54 3.65 -3.49
N VAL A 51 0.24 3.41 -3.34
CA VAL A 51 -0.47 2.35 -4.06
C VAL A 51 -0.55 2.68 -5.55
N ALA A 52 -0.89 3.92 -5.90
CA ALA A 52 -0.95 4.40 -7.27
C ALA A 52 0.41 4.35 -7.98
N ASP A 53 1.48 4.80 -7.32
CA ASP A 53 2.85 4.76 -7.85
C ASP A 53 3.25 3.32 -8.20
N SER A 54 2.93 2.35 -7.34
CA SER A 54 3.16 0.93 -7.63
C SER A 54 2.31 0.41 -8.81
N ALA A 55 1.08 0.89 -8.98
CA ALA A 55 0.21 0.48 -10.08
C ALA A 55 0.73 0.99 -11.44
N ILE A 56 1.32 2.18 -11.47
CA ILE A 56 1.95 2.75 -12.67
C ILE A 56 3.18 1.92 -13.07
N GLU A 57 4.05 1.54 -12.11
CA GLU A 57 5.22 0.70 -12.41
C GLU A 57 4.87 -0.67 -13.00
N TYR A 58 3.69 -1.22 -12.66
CA TYR A 58 3.18 -2.48 -13.21
C TYR A 58 2.33 -2.32 -14.49
N GLY A 59 2.14 -1.09 -14.98
CA GLY A 59 1.28 -0.82 -16.15
C GLY A 59 -0.20 -1.14 -15.92
N LEU A 60 -0.65 -1.05 -14.67
CA LEU A 60 -2.04 -1.32 -14.27
C LEU A 60 -2.92 -0.06 -14.28
N MET A 61 -2.32 1.12 -14.44
CA MET A 61 -3.00 2.38 -14.74
C MET A 61 -2.33 3.03 -15.96
N GLU A 62 -3.14 3.38 -16.96
CA GLU A 62 -2.73 4.17 -18.16
C GLU A 62 -3.03 5.67 -17.98
#